data_AF-A0A7J5DTT0-F1
#
_entry.id   AF-A0A7J5DTT0-F1
#
_cell.length_a   1.000
_cell.length_b   1.000
_cell.length_c   1.000
_cell.angle_alpha   90.00
_cell.angle_beta   90.00
_cell.angle_gamma   90.00
#
_symmetry.space_group_name_H-M   'P 1'
#
loop_
_entity.id
_entity.type
_entity.pdbx_description
1 polymer ?
#
loop_
_entity_poly.entity_id
_entity_poly.type
_entity_poly.pdbx_seq_one_letter_code
_entity_poly.pdbx_strand_id
1 'polypeptide(L)'
;MSTTPSPLTTSGAVEIAASALSGWVYTLAIADKDRARRLGIVSTPRVRQWHLDLAALGTATVALGAALPDAPPALQRTLAAGSWTNAMLFLPLAFRPALADDRRYRVAVAGSFVTTSVGFVGFAATALRRRRAARR
;
A
#
# COMPACT_ATOMS: atom_id res chain seq x y z
N MET A 1 20.06 18.32 -11.48
CA MET A 1 19.11 17.53 -10.67
C MET A 1 19.37 16.06 -10.95
N SER A 2 19.55 15.22 -9.93
CA SER A 2 19.67 13.78 -10.16
C SER A 2 18.40 13.27 -10.82
N THR A 3 18.54 12.50 -11.90
CA THR A 3 17.42 11.86 -12.61
C THR A 3 16.97 10.56 -11.93
N THR A 4 17.69 10.13 -10.89
CA THR A 4 17.40 8.90 -10.17
C THR A 4 16.19 9.10 -9.25
N PRO A 5 15.09 8.34 -9.42
CA PRO A 5 13.95 8.41 -8.52
C PRO A 5 14.35 8.00 -7.09
N SER A 6 13.71 8.61 -6.08
CA SER A 6 13.92 8.22 -4.68
C SER A 6 13.52 6.75 -4.47
N PRO A 7 14.11 6.04 -3.49
CA PRO A 7 13.71 4.67 -3.16
C PRO A 7 12.21 4.55 -2.88
N LEU A 8 11.63 5.57 -2.24
CA LEU A 8 10.20 5.62 -1.97
C LEU A 8 9.38 5.74 -3.27
N THR A 9 9.76 6.65 -4.17
CA THR A 9 9.10 6.80 -5.47
C THR A 9 9.17 5.51 -6.27
N THR A 10 10.32 4.85 -6.30
CA THR A 10 10.47 3.55 -6.96
C THR A 10 9.57 2.50 -6.32
N SER A 11 9.50 2.41 -4.99
CA SER A 11 8.56 1.50 -4.30
C SER A 11 7.11 1.74 -4.72
N GLY A 12 6.66 3.01 -4.69
CA GLY A 12 5.29 3.35 -5.08
C GLY A 12 4.98 3.02 -6.54
N ALA A 13 5.95 3.20 -7.45
CA ALA A 13 5.78 2.82 -8.85
C ALA A 13 5.59 1.30 -9.00
N VAL A 14 6.30 0.49 -8.21
CA VAL A 14 6.12 -0.98 -8.18
C VAL A 14 4.75 -1.34 -7.58
N GLU A 15 4.28 -0.65 -6.54
CA GLU A 15 2.92 -0.84 -5.98
C GLU A 15 1.84 -0.54 -7.02
N ILE A 16 1.98 0.53 -7.81
CA ILE A 16 1.05 0.87 -8.91
C ILE A 16 1.09 -0.21 -10.00
N ALA A 17 2.26 -0.69 -10.37
CA ALA A 17 2.38 -1.79 -11.32
C ALA A 17 1.68 -3.06 -10.81
N ALA A 18 1.86 -3.39 -9.53
CA ALA A 18 1.12 -4.48 -8.88
C ALA A 18 -0.40 -4.22 -8.86
N SER A 19 -0.85 -2.98 -8.68
CA SER A 19 -2.26 -2.62 -8.80
C SER A 19 -2.80 -2.88 -10.22
N ALA A 20 -2.09 -2.43 -11.26
CA ALA A 20 -2.49 -2.68 -12.65
C ALA A 20 -2.60 -4.19 -12.95
N LEU A 21 -1.65 -4.99 -12.47
CA LEU A 21 -1.68 -6.45 -12.62
C LEU A 21 -2.82 -7.10 -11.83
N SER A 22 -3.05 -6.68 -10.58
CA SER A 22 -4.15 -7.18 -9.76
C SER A 22 -5.53 -6.84 -10.32
N GLY A 23 -5.63 -5.82 -11.20
CA GLY A 23 -6.85 -5.51 -11.95
C GLY A 23 -7.36 -6.69 -12.78
N TRP A 24 -6.47 -7.51 -13.34
CA TRP A 24 -6.85 -8.74 -14.05
C TRP A 24 -7.47 -9.77 -13.11
N VAL A 25 -6.91 -9.91 -11.90
CA VAL A 25 -7.44 -10.81 -10.86
C VAL A 25 -8.82 -10.34 -10.41
N TYR A 26 -8.98 -9.03 -10.19
CA TYR A 26 -10.27 -8.46 -9.83
C TYR A 26 -11.31 -8.63 -10.95
N THR A 27 -10.91 -8.38 -12.21
CA THR A 27 -11.76 -8.58 -13.40
C THR A 27 -12.21 -10.03 -13.51
N LEU A 28 -11.30 -11.00 -13.32
CA LEU A 28 -11.66 -12.42 -13.29
C LEU A 28 -12.68 -12.72 -12.17
N ALA A 29 -12.44 -12.20 -10.97
CA ALA A 29 -13.29 -12.41 -9.80
C ALA A 29 -14.72 -11.83 -9.95
N ILE A 30 -14.94 -10.89 -10.88
CA ILE A 30 -16.27 -10.36 -11.21
C ILE A 30 -16.89 -11.05 -12.44
N ALA A 31 -16.10 -11.35 -13.47
CA ALA A 31 -16.58 -11.81 -14.77
C ALA A 31 -16.86 -13.32 -14.80
N ASP A 32 -16.05 -14.13 -14.11
CA ASP A 32 -16.18 -15.59 -14.07
C ASP A 32 -15.92 -16.10 -12.65
N LYS A 33 -16.99 -16.08 -11.85
CA LYS A 33 -16.94 -16.50 -10.43
C LYS A 33 -16.57 -17.96 -10.26
N ASP A 34 -16.94 -18.83 -11.20
CA ASP A 34 -16.63 -20.26 -11.11
C ASP A 34 -15.15 -20.49 -11.37
N ARG A 35 -14.56 -19.84 -12.36
CA ARG A 35 -13.10 -19.87 -12.57
C ARG A 35 -12.35 -19.23 -11.42
N ALA A 36 -12.83 -18.13 -10.87
CA ALA A 36 -12.23 -17.51 -9.69
C ALA A 36 -12.24 -18.46 -8.48
N ARG A 37 -13.35 -19.15 -8.23
CA ARG A 37 -13.47 -20.18 -7.18
C ARG A 37 -12.54 -21.37 -7.41
N ARG A 38 -12.37 -21.82 -8.65
CA ARG A 38 -11.39 -22.86 -9.00
C ARG A 38 -9.95 -22.44 -8.69
N LEU A 39 -9.65 -21.15 -8.72
CA LEU A 39 -8.36 -20.59 -8.29
C LEU A 39 -8.30 -20.31 -6.76
N GLY A 40 -9.31 -20.71 -6.01
CA GLY A 40 -9.38 -20.53 -4.55
C GLY A 40 -9.86 -19.14 -4.10
N ILE A 41 -10.22 -18.25 -5.03
CA ILE A 41 -10.77 -16.93 -4.68
C ILE A 41 -12.21 -17.14 -4.19
N VAL A 42 -12.42 -16.97 -2.89
CA VAL A 42 -13.72 -17.12 -2.22
C VAL A 42 -14.32 -15.76 -1.82
N SER A 43 -13.55 -14.68 -1.86
CA SER A 43 -14.02 -13.33 -1.52
C SER A 43 -13.58 -12.27 -2.54
N THR A 44 -14.43 -12.02 -3.54
CA THR A 44 -14.28 -10.90 -4.50
C THR A 44 -14.14 -9.53 -3.81
N PRO A 45 -14.88 -9.20 -2.72
CA PRO A 45 -14.69 -7.93 -2.02
C PRO A 45 -13.26 -7.73 -1.49
N ARG A 46 -12.59 -8.80 -1.05
CA ARG A 46 -11.20 -8.73 -0.56
C ARG A 46 -10.20 -8.58 -1.69
N VAL A 47 -10.45 -9.18 -2.86
CA VAL A 47 -9.66 -8.91 -4.07
C VAL A 47 -9.77 -7.44 -4.48
N ARG A 48 -11.00 -6.88 -4.47
CA ARG A 48 -11.23 -5.46 -4.74
C ARG A 48 -10.46 -4.57 -3.76
N GLN A 49 -10.55 -4.87 -2.47
CA GLN A 49 -9.85 -4.12 -1.43
C GLN A 49 -8.33 -4.15 -1.64
N TRP A 50 -7.75 -5.33 -1.84
CA TRP A 50 -6.33 -5.49 -2.14
C TRP A 50 -5.88 -4.68 -3.37
N HIS A 51 -6.63 -4.78 -4.47
CA HIS A 51 -6.35 -4.05 -5.71
C HIS A 51 -6.39 -2.52 -5.53
N LEU A 52 -7.43 -2.03 -4.84
CA LEU A 52 -7.61 -0.60 -4.60
C LEU A 52 -6.57 -0.04 -3.61
N ASP A 53 -6.21 -0.80 -2.58
CA ASP A 53 -5.21 -0.34 -1.61
C ASP A 53 -3.82 -0.28 -2.26
N LEU A 54 -3.47 -1.23 -3.13
CA LEU A 54 -2.26 -1.12 -3.97
C LEU A 54 -2.23 0.16 -4.81
N ALA A 55 -3.36 0.52 -5.45
CA ALA A 55 -3.45 1.73 -6.26
C ALA A 55 -3.33 2.99 -5.40
N ALA A 56 -4.11 3.06 -4.32
CA ALA A 56 -4.19 4.23 -3.46
C ALA A 56 -2.87 4.48 -2.72
N LEU A 57 -2.36 3.45 -2.04
CA LEU A 57 -1.12 3.55 -1.28
C LEU A 57 0.08 3.73 -2.22
N GLY A 58 0.16 2.99 -3.32
CA GLY A 58 1.22 3.16 -4.31
C GLY A 58 1.27 4.57 -4.89
N THR A 59 0.11 5.14 -5.25
CA THR A 59 -0.01 6.51 -5.75
C THR A 59 0.43 7.53 -4.70
N ALA A 60 -0.02 7.37 -3.44
CA ALA A 60 0.36 8.24 -2.36
C ALA A 60 1.87 8.14 -2.03
N THR A 61 2.44 6.93 -2.09
CA THR A 61 3.88 6.67 -1.95
C THR A 61 4.68 7.39 -3.04
N VAL A 62 4.28 7.28 -4.31
CA VAL A 62 4.90 8.02 -5.43
C VAL A 62 4.85 9.52 -5.19
N ALA A 63 3.66 10.05 -4.87
CA ALA A 63 3.44 11.48 -4.67
C ALA A 63 4.32 12.04 -3.55
N LEU A 64 4.39 11.35 -2.41
CA LEU A 64 5.21 11.77 -1.27
C LEU A 64 6.71 11.64 -1.55
N GLY A 65 7.14 10.56 -2.21
CA GLY A 65 8.54 10.39 -2.62
C GLY A 65 8.99 11.44 -3.63
N ALA A 66 8.11 11.87 -4.53
CA ALA A 66 8.39 12.93 -5.50
C ALA A 66 8.35 14.33 -4.87
N ALA A 67 7.40 14.60 -3.97
CA ALA A 67 7.25 15.91 -3.33
C ALA A 67 8.32 16.16 -2.25
N LEU A 68 8.82 15.11 -1.59
CA LEU A 68 9.77 15.19 -0.48
C LEU A 68 10.89 14.16 -0.67
N PRO A 69 11.69 14.25 -1.75
CA PRO A 69 12.71 13.25 -2.08
C PRO A 69 13.78 13.11 -0.99
N ASP A 70 14.08 14.21 -0.29
CA ASP A 70 15.06 14.27 0.79
C ASP A 70 14.43 14.05 2.17
N ALA A 71 13.26 13.40 2.25
CA ALA A 71 12.69 13.02 3.55
C ALA A 71 13.64 12.03 4.27
N PRO A 72 13.66 11.99 5.62
CA PRO A 72 14.54 11.08 6.37
C PRO A 72 14.43 9.61 5.88
N PRO A 73 15.55 8.91 5.60
CA PRO A 73 15.50 7.56 5.03
C PRO A 73 14.74 6.53 5.87
N ALA A 74 14.74 6.68 7.20
CA ALA A 74 13.94 5.84 8.10
C ALA A 74 12.43 6.03 7.84
N LEU A 75 12.00 7.26 7.60
CA LEU A 75 10.60 7.58 7.32
C LEU A 75 10.18 7.07 5.94
N GLN A 76 11.05 7.20 4.92
CA GLN A 76 10.82 6.62 3.60
C GLN A 76 10.61 5.09 3.70
N ARG A 77 11.51 4.39 4.39
CA ARG A 77 11.40 2.94 4.61
C ARG A 77 10.15 2.56 5.40
N THR A 78 9.79 3.34 6.42
CA THR A 78 8.59 3.12 7.23
C THR A 78 7.33 3.20 6.36
N LEU A 79 7.19 4.26 5.57
CA LEU A 79 6.03 4.41 4.69
C LEU A 79 5.99 3.30 3.63
N ALA A 80 7.11 3.00 2.96
CA ALA A 80 7.16 1.92 1.98
C ALA A 80 6.75 0.57 2.59
N ALA A 81 7.29 0.21 3.75
CA ALA A 81 6.94 -1.04 4.44
C ALA A 81 5.47 -1.07 4.86
N GLY A 82 4.95 0.04 5.39
CA GLY A 82 3.54 0.18 5.75
C GLY A 82 2.63 0.01 4.55
N SER A 83 2.86 0.76 3.46
CA SER A 83 2.04 0.71 2.25
C SER A 83 1.95 -0.71 1.67
N TRP A 84 3.09 -1.38 1.50
CA TRP A 84 3.13 -2.76 1.02
C TRP A 84 2.39 -3.72 1.97
N THR A 85 2.74 -3.72 3.26
CA THR A 85 2.18 -4.69 4.19
C THR A 85 0.69 -4.47 4.40
N ASN A 86 0.23 -3.22 4.41
CA ASN A 86 -1.19 -2.90 4.57
C ASN A 86 -2.00 -3.40 3.38
N ALA A 87 -1.58 -3.11 2.15
CA ALA A 87 -2.24 -3.63 0.95
C ALA A 87 -2.19 -5.17 0.90
N MET A 88 -1.00 -5.77 1.07
CA MET A 88 -0.81 -7.22 0.88
C MET A 88 -1.58 -8.07 1.89
N LEU A 89 -1.84 -7.56 3.10
CA LEU A 89 -2.59 -8.33 4.10
C LEU A 89 -4.03 -8.60 3.66
N PHE A 90 -4.64 -7.80 2.77
CA PHE A 90 -5.98 -8.08 2.28
C PHE A 90 -6.05 -9.28 1.31
N LEU A 91 -4.95 -9.61 0.65
CA LEU A 91 -4.92 -10.69 -0.34
C LEU A 91 -5.20 -12.08 0.29
N PRO A 92 -4.56 -12.51 1.39
CA PRO A 92 -4.91 -13.76 2.07
C PRO A 92 -6.39 -13.91 2.39
N LEU A 93 -7.09 -12.81 2.73
CA LEU A 93 -8.52 -12.85 3.05
C LEU A 93 -9.40 -13.14 1.82
N ALA A 94 -8.88 -12.93 0.61
CA ALA A 94 -9.56 -13.33 -0.62
C ALA A 94 -9.68 -14.85 -0.75
N PHE A 95 -8.74 -15.60 -0.17
CA PHE A 95 -8.67 -17.06 -0.23
C PHE A 95 -9.14 -17.73 1.07
N ARG A 96 -8.89 -17.09 2.22
CA ARG A 96 -9.25 -17.61 3.55
C ARG A 96 -9.81 -16.51 4.45
N PRO A 97 -11.10 -16.17 4.32
CA PRO A 97 -11.73 -15.10 5.11
C PRO A 97 -11.64 -15.31 6.63
N ALA A 98 -11.64 -16.56 7.09
CA ALA A 98 -11.51 -16.91 8.51
C ALA A 98 -10.19 -16.45 9.17
N LEU A 99 -9.16 -16.10 8.38
CA LEU A 99 -7.95 -15.48 8.92
C LEU A 99 -8.24 -14.13 9.60
N ALA A 100 -9.34 -13.46 9.28
CA ALA A 100 -9.73 -12.22 9.93
C ALA A 100 -9.94 -12.39 11.45
N ASP A 101 -10.30 -13.60 11.90
CA ASP A 101 -10.50 -13.92 13.31
C ASP A 101 -9.23 -14.43 14.00
N ASP A 102 -8.18 -14.75 13.23
CA ASP A 102 -6.91 -15.21 13.77
C ASP A 102 -6.16 -14.08 14.48
N ARG A 103 -5.75 -14.32 15.73
CA ARG A 103 -5.09 -13.31 16.56
C ARG A 103 -3.78 -12.83 15.97
N ARG A 104 -2.97 -13.71 15.37
CA ARG A 104 -1.66 -13.34 14.79
C ARG A 104 -1.87 -12.49 13.55
N TYR A 105 -2.84 -12.86 12.72
CA TYR A 105 -3.23 -12.07 11.56
C TYR A 105 -3.74 -10.68 11.96
N ARG A 106 -4.61 -10.57 12.97
CA ARG A 106 -5.07 -9.26 13.49
C ARG A 106 -3.93 -8.40 14.03
N VAL A 107 -2.95 -8.99 14.71
CA VAL A 107 -1.75 -8.28 15.17
C VAL A 107 -0.92 -7.77 13.98
N ALA A 108 -0.75 -8.58 12.93
CA ALA A 108 -0.06 -8.15 11.72
C ALA A 108 -0.78 -7.00 11.01
N VAL A 109 -2.12 -7.06 10.92
CA VAL A 109 -2.96 -5.98 10.38
C VAL A 109 -2.81 -4.71 11.22
N ALA A 110 -2.91 -4.80 12.54
CA ALA A 110 -2.71 -3.64 13.40
C ALA A 110 -1.30 -3.04 13.23
N GLY A 111 -0.27 -3.89 13.15
CA GLY A 111 1.10 -3.47 12.91
C GLY A 111 1.28 -2.75 11.56
N SER A 112 0.65 -3.24 10.49
CA SER A 112 0.71 -2.57 9.18
C SER A 112 0.02 -1.21 9.23
N PHE A 113 -1.17 -1.11 9.84
CA PHE A 113 -1.87 0.17 10.01
C PHE A 113 -1.07 1.19 10.82
N VAL A 114 -0.46 0.77 11.92
CA VAL A 114 0.42 1.63 12.72
C VAL A 114 1.60 2.11 11.88
N THR A 115 2.26 1.21 11.17
CA THR A 115 3.42 1.52 10.33
C THR A 115 3.07 2.51 9.23
N THR A 116 1.98 2.26 8.50
CA THR A 116 1.45 3.16 7.45
C THR A 116 1.09 4.53 8.02
N SER A 117 0.43 4.56 9.18
CA SER A 117 0.03 5.80 9.85
C SER A 117 1.24 6.65 10.27
N VAL A 118 2.24 6.02 10.90
CA VAL A 118 3.50 6.69 11.27
C VAL A 118 4.21 7.24 10.02
N GLY A 119 4.22 6.48 8.93
CA GLY A 119 4.75 6.91 7.64
C GLY A 119 4.06 8.19 7.13
N PHE A 120 2.75 8.16 6.93
CA PHE A 120 1.99 9.30 6.41
C PHE A 120 2.04 10.52 7.33
N VAL A 121 1.84 10.34 8.63
CA VAL A 121 1.88 11.43 9.61
C VAL A 121 3.29 12.04 9.67
N GLY A 122 4.34 11.22 9.61
CA GLY A 122 5.72 11.72 9.57
C GLY A 122 6.04 12.53 8.31
N PHE A 123 5.50 12.12 7.15
CA PHE A 123 5.62 12.88 5.90
C PHE A 123 4.89 14.22 5.99
N ALA A 124 3.65 14.23 6.50
CA ALA A 124 2.88 15.45 6.73
C ALA A 124 3.61 16.41 7.69
N ALA A 125 4.13 15.90 8.82
CA ALA A 125 4.91 16.70 9.75
C ALA A 125 6.18 17.28 9.11
N THR A 126 6.83 16.53 8.23
CA THR A 126 8.00 16.99 7.46
C THR A 126 7.63 18.11 6.48
N ALA A 127 6.54 17.95 5.73
CA ALA A 127 6.02 18.98 4.83
C ALA A 127 5.71 20.29 5.59
N LEU A 128 5.01 20.17 6.73
CA LEU A 128 4.63 21.31 7.57
C LEU A 128 5.83 22.05 8.13
N ARG A 129 6.85 21.32 8.62
CA ARG A 129 8.08 21.93 9.13
C ARG A 129 8.82 22.71 8.03
N ARG A 130 8.97 22.12 6.84
CA ARG A 130 9.63 22.78 5.70
C ARG A 130 8.87 24.04 5.26
N ARG A 131 7.54 23.96 5.16
CA ARG A 131 6.69 25.11 4.81
C ARG A 131 6.81 26.25 5.83
N ARG A 132 6.92 25.94 7.12
CA ARG A 132 7.11 26.96 8.17
C ARG A 132 8.51 27.58 8.09
N ALA A 133 9.54 26.80 7.81
CA ALA A 133 10.90 27.31 7.65
C ALA A 133 11.03 28.25 6.45
N ALA A 134 10.39 27.93 5.32
CA ALA A 134 10.42 28.78 4.12
C ALA A 134 9.62 30.10 4.23
N ARG A 135 8.82 30.26 5.29
CA ARG A 135 8.03 31.48 5.57
C ARG A 135 8.69 32.40 6.60
N ARG A 136 9.79 31.96 7.21
CA ARG A 136 10.61 32.75 8.11
C ARG A 136 11.77 33.33 7.32
#